data_AF-A0A9X0A735-F1
#
_entry.id   AF-A0A9X0A735-F1
#
_cell.length_a   1.000
_cell.length_b   1.000
_cell.length_c   1.000
_cell.angle_alpha   90.00
_cell.angle_beta   90.00
_cell.angle_gamma   90.00
#
_symmetry.space_group_name_H-M   'P 1'
#
loop_
_entity.id
_entity.type
_entity.pdbx_description
1 polymer ?
#
loop_
_entity_poly.entity_id
_entity_poly.type
_entity_poly.pdbx_seq_one_letter_code
_entity_poly.pdbx_strand_id
1 'polypeptide(L)'
;MSWLMKKKDPVNLEQFNDLDEDALVEGLSPEELADLNAAIDPENALLPVHERQVDQTDKDSTGPFNRQRLLEHLEEQAMNDKERSDNVPYKKETRGKVWRPKEQPGRKEPAPLLPDDLSEVLDNATEEEMMELAGKLIQFNLS
;
A
#
# COMPACT_ATOMS: atom_id res chain seq x y z
N MET A 1 9.74 -23.18 -28.17
CA MET A 1 11.03 -22.75 -27.60
C MET A 1 11.52 -23.83 -26.63
N SER A 2 12.42 -24.70 -27.09
CA SER A 2 12.99 -25.79 -26.28
C SER A 2 14.47 -25.50 -26.03
N TRP A 3 14.76 -24.54 -25.16
CA TRP A 3 16.07 -24.45 -24.51
C TRP A 3 16.06 -25.43 -23.35
N LEU A 4 16.16 -26.71 -23.68
CA LEU A 4 16.42 -27.76 -22.71
C LEU A 4 17.81 -27.48 -22.16
N MET A 5 17.86 -27.04 -20.90
CA MET A 5 19.06 -27.00 -20.07
C MET A 5 19.78 -28.33 -20.20
N LYS A 6 20.76 -28.37 -21.11
CA LYS A 6 21.66 -29.50 -21.28
C LYS A 6 22.48 -29.50 -19.99
N LYS A 7 22.06 -30.32 -19.02
CA LYS A 7 22.79 -30.49 -17.76
C LYS A 7 24.23 -30.77 -18.15
N LYS A 8 25.13 -29.85 -17.79
CA LYS A 8 26.57 -30.01 -17.98
C LYS A 8 26.93 -31.30 -17.25
N ASP A 9 27.50 -32.25 -17.98
CA ASP A 9 27.92 -33.52 -17.38
C ASP A 9 28.86 -33.20 -16.20
N PRO A 10 28.71 -33.89 -15.05
CA PRO A 10 29.54 -33.63 -13.89
C PRO A 10 31.00 -33.85 -14.28
N VAL A 11 31.79 -32.78 -14.19
CA VAL A 11 33.23 -32.84 -14.43
C VAL A 11 33.81 -33.73 -13.35
N ASN A 12 34.47 -34.84 -13.75
CA ASN A 12 35.19 -35.68 -12.80
C ASN A 12 36.41 -34.88 -12.31
N LEU A 13 36.39 -34.49 -11.03
CA LEU A 13 37.45 -33.68 -10.43
C LEU A 13 38.59 -34.52 -9.87
N GLU A 14 38.41 -35.84 -9.73
CA GLU A 14 39.42 -36.73 -9.14
C GLU A 14 40.70 -36.80 -9.98
N GLN A 15 40.57 -36.63 -11.30
CA GLN A 15 41.72 -36.58 -12.23
C GLN A 15 42.60 -35.33 -12.05
N PHE A 16 42.14 -34.31 -11.32
CA PHE A 16 42.89 -33.07 -11.07
C PHE A 16 43.57 -33.04 -9.70
N ASN A 17 43.36 -34.06 -8.84
CA ASN A 17 43.94 -34.09 -7.50
C ASN A 17 45.47 -34.31 -7.49
N ASP A 18 46.02 -34.93 -8.53
CA ASP A 18 47.46 -35.26 -8.62
C ASP A 18 48.26 -34.21 -9.43
N LEU A 19 47.62 -33.11 -9.85
CA LEU A 19 48.26 -32.03 -10.60
C LEU A 19 48.98 -31.07 -9.64
N ASP A 20 50.19 -30.67 -10.03
CA ASP A 20 50.96 -29.66 -9.30
C ASP A 20 50.43 -28.26 -9.63
N GLU A 21 49.67 -27.68 -8.68
CA GLU A 21 49.03 -26.37 -8.81
C GLU A 21 50.06 -25.25 -8.98
N ASP A 22 51.20 -25.33 -8.30
CA ASP A 22 52.24 -24.30 -8.33
C ASP A 22 52.91 -24.25 -9.70
N ALA A 23 53.21 -25.41 -10.30
CA ALA A 23 53.78 -25.51 -11.64
C ALA A 23 52.85 -24.95 -12.73
N LEU A 24 51.53 -25.07 -12.55
CA LEU A 24 50.53 -24.50 -13.46
C LEU A 24 50.51 -22.98 -13.39
N VAL A 25 50.61 -22.42 -12.17
CA VAL A 25 50.64 -20.98 -11.91
C VAL A 25 51.91 -20.33 -12.46
N GLU A 26 53.06 -21.00 -12.37
CA GLU A 26 54.32 -20.53 -12.94
C GLU A 26 54.32 -20.52 -14.48
N GLY A 27 53.53 -21.39 -15.11
CA GLY A 27 53.41 -21.48 -16.57
C GLY A 27 52.54 -20.41 -17.22
N LEU A 28 51.78 -19.65 -16.43
CA LEU A 28 50.87 -18.61 -16.92
C LEU A 28 51.61 -17.33 -17.32
N SER A 29 51.19 -16.73 -18.42
CA SER A 29 51.69 -15.42 -18.83
C SER A 29 51.21 -14.31 -17.88
N PRO A 30 51.88 -13.16 -17.82
CA PRO A 30 51.46 -12.06 -16.94
C PRO A 30 50.07 -11.51 -17.28
N GLU A 31 49.63 -11.63 -18.54
CA GLU A 31 48.28 -11.25 -18.98
C GLU A 31 47.23 -12.23 -18.43
N GLU A 32 47.49 -13.53 -18.55
CA GLU A 32 46.59 -14.57 -18.03
C GLU A 32 46.53 -14.55 -16.50
N LEU A 33 47.62 -14.21 -15.82
CA LEU A 33 47.63 -13.99 -14.35
C LEU A 33 46.77 -12.77 -13.95
N ALA A 34 46.79 -11.70 -14.74
CA ALA A 34 45.96 -10.52 -14.48
C ALA A 34 44.47 -10.83 -14.67
N ASP A 35 44.13 -11.54 -15.73
CA ASP A 35 42.77 -12.01 -16.00
C ASP A 35 42.27 -12.98 -14.92
N LEU A 36 43.12 -13.90 -14.48
CA LEU A 36 42.80 -14.84 -13.40
C LEU A 36 42.51 -14.11 -12.08
N ASN A 37 43.36 -13.13 -11.71
CA ASN A 37 43.13 -12.31 -10.52
C ASN A 37 41.83 -11.50 -10.62
N ALA A 38 41.53 -10.93 -11.79
CA ALA A 38 40.29 -10.19 -12.01
C ALA A 38 39.05 -11.10 -11.94
N ALA A 39 39.15 -12.37 -12.35
CA ALA A 39 38.05 -13.33 -12.27
C ALA A 39 37.74 -13.80 -10.84
N ILE A 40 38.76 -13.86 -9.98
CA ILE A 40 38.65 -14.33 -8.59
C ILE A 40 38.37 -13.17 -7.60
N ASP A 41 38.45 -11.92 -8.06
CA ASP A 41 38.16 -10.74 -7.23
C ASP A 41 36.69 -10.71 -6.76
N PRO A 42 36.41 -10.75 -5.44
CA PRO A 42 35.05 -10.65 -4.90
C PRO A 42 34.32 -9.35 -5.32
N GLU A 43 35.07 -8.30 -5.68
CA GLU A 43 34.54 -7.02 -6.14
C GLU A 43 34.35 -6.95 -7.67
N ASN A 44 34.70 -7.98 -8.44
CA ASN A 44 34.62 -7.97 -9.90
C ASN A 44 33.21 -7.63 -10.40
N ALA A 45 33.05 -6.44 -11.00
CA ALA A 45 31.81 -5.82 -11.47
C ALA A 45 30.96 -6.70 -12.43
N LEU A 46 31.56 -7.73 -13.03
CA LEU A 46 30.89 -8.65 -13.96
C LEU A 46 30.18 -9.83 -13.28
N LEU A 47 30.51 -10.15 -12.02
CA LEU A 47 29.83 -11.20 -11.25
C LEU A 47 28.46 -10.72 -10.75
N PRO A 48 27.38 -11.51 -10.92
CA PRO A 48 26.09 -11.26 -10.30
C PRO A 48 26.21 -11.07 -8.78
N VAL A 49 25.40 -10.19 -8.20
CA VAL A 49 25.48 -9.83 -6.76
C VAL A 49 25.42 -11.05 -5.83
N HIS A 50 24.61 -12.05 -6.16
CA HIS A 50 24.46 -13.27 -5.38
C HIS A 50 25.68 -14.21 -5.44
N GLU A 51 26.58 -14.03 -6.42
CA GLU A 51 27.82 -14.80 -6.58
C GLU A 51 29.04 -14.08 -5.96
N ARG A 52 28.92 -12.78 -5.64
CA ARG A 52 29.95 -12.01 -4.92
C ARG A 52 30.01 -12.37 -3.44
N GLN A 53 28.87 -12.78 -2.89
CA GLN A 53 28.72 -13.03 -1.47
C GLN A 53 28.96 -14.51 -1.19
N VAL A 54 30.02 -14.80 -0.44
CA VAL A 54 30.27 -16.15 0.10
C VAL A 54 29.06 -16.58 0.93
N ASP A 55 28.65 -17.84 0.79
CA ASP A 55 27.55 -18.43 1.56
C ASP A 55 27.74 -18.16 3.06
N GLN A 56 26.85 -17.36 3.64
CA GLN A 56 26.93 -16.90 5.03
C GLN A 56 26.42 -17.94 6.03
N THR A 57 26.33 -19.21 5.64
CA THR A 57 25.77 -20.26 6.49
C THR A 57 26.47 -21.59 6.25
N ASP A 58 26.93 -22.21 7.33
CA ASP A 58 27.44 -23.59 7.34
C ASP A 58 26.30 -24.62 7.33
N LYS A 59 25.09 -24.21 6.92
CA LYS A 59 23.90 -25.08 6.94
C LYS A 59 23.74 -25.69 5.57
N ASP A 60 23.63 -27.01 5.54
CA ASP A 60 23.31 -27.73 4.32
C ASP A 60 21.98 -27.25 3.72
N SER A 61 21.89 -27.34 2.39
CA SER A 61 20.66 -27.06 1.68
C SER A 61 19.52 -27.92 2.22
N THR A 62 18.39 -27.30 2.56
CA THR A 62 17.22 -27.98 3.15
C THR A 62 16.44 -28.83 2.13
N GLY A 63 16.95 -28.98 0.91
CA GLY A 63 16.37 -29.77 -0.17
C GLY A 63 15.25 -29.05 -0.92
N PRO A 64 14.45 -29.76 -1.74
CA PRO A 64 13.35 -29.16 -2.48
C PRO A 64 12.28 -28.63 -1.52
N PHE A 65 11.64 -27.53 -1.91
CA PHE A 65 10.60 -26.89 -1.11
C PHE A 65 9.46 -27.85 -0.74
N ASN A 66 9.28 -28.09 0.56
CA ASN A 66 8.20 -28.91 1.09
C ASN A 66 7.13 -28.03 1.76
N ARG A 67 6.04 -27.80 1.03
CA ARG A 67 4.91 -26.97 1.49
C ARG A 67 4.22 -27.53 2.73
N GLN A 68 4.10 -28.85 2.86
CA GLN A 68 3.39 -29.48 3.97
C GLN A 68 4.12 -29.23 5.30
N ARG A 69 5.44 -29.43 5.31
CA ARG A 69 6.31 -29.14 6.45
C ARG A 69 6.25 -27.66 6.86
N LEU A 70 6.17 -26.76 5.88
CA LEU A 70 6.04 -25.32 6.16
C LEU A 70 4.71 -25.01 6.86
N LEU A 71 3.62 -25.61 6.40
CA LEU A 71 2.30 -25.38 7.00
C LEU A 71 2.24 -25.89 8.44
N GLU A 72 2.71 -27.10 8.69
CA GLU A 72 2.77 -27.68 10.05
C GLU A 72 3.59 -26.80 11.00
N HIS A 73 4.74 -26.29 10.54
CA HIS A 73 5.54 -25.36 11.32
C HIS A 73 4.81 -24.05 11.65
N LEU A 74 4.09 -23.48 10.67
CA LEU A 74 3.31 -22.26 10.88
C LEU A 74 2.14 -22.48 11.84
N GLU A 75 1.49 -23.65 11.78
CA GLU A 75 0.43 -24.02 12.72
C GLU A 75 0.97 -24.15 14.14
N GLU A 76 2.09 -24.84 14.34
CA GLU A 76 2.76 -24.96 15.64
C GLU A 76 3.19 -23.60 16.19
N GLN A 77 3.72 -22.72 15.34
CA GLN A 77 4.11 -21.37 15.72
C GLN A 77 2.88 -20.56 16.16
N ALA A 78 1.81 -20.57 15.36
CA ALA A 78 0.57 -19.87 15.68
C ALA A 78 -0.08 -20.37 16.98
N MET A 79 0.02 -21.67 17.28
CA MET A 79 -0.49 -22.25 18.53
C MET A 79 0.35 -21.87 19.76
N ASN A 80 1.66 -21.67 19.58
CA ASN A 80 2.58 -21.31 20.66
C ASN A 80 2.75 -19.79 20.86
N ASP A 81 2.29 -18.98 19.91
CA ASP A 81 2.32 -17.53 19.99
C ASP A 81 1.42 -17.05 21.14
N LYS A 82 2.06 -16.49 22.16
CA LYS A 82 1.37 -16.02 23.37
C LYS A 82 0.65 -14.71 23.07
N GLU A 83 -0.59 -14.60 23.57
CA GLU A 83 -1.30 -13.33 23.57
C GLU A 83 -0.52 -12.28 24.37
N ARG A 84 -0.46 -11.07 23.81
CA ARG A 84 0.20 -9.92 24.42
C ARG A 84 -0.51 -9.52 25.72
N SER A 85 0.20 -9.55 26.85
CA SER A 85 -0.38 -9.36 28.19
C SER A 85 -0.77 -7.93 28.54
N ASP A 86 -0.24 -6.92 27.85
CA ASP A 86 -0.46 -5.49 28.10
C ASP A 86 -1.55 -4.87 27.21
N ASN A 87 -2.48 -5.66 26.70
CA ASN A 87 -3.55 -5.15 25.83
C ASN A 87 -4.61 -4.36 26.62
N VAL A 88 -4.80 -3.09 26.27
CA VAL A 88 -5.92 -2.28 26.78
C VAL A 88 -7.14 -2.58 25.89
N PRO A 89 -8.25 -3.13 26.44
CA PRO A 89 -9.41 -3.48 25.64
C PRO A 89 -9.98 -2.25 24.94
N TYR A 90 -10.29 -2.39 23.65
CA TYR A 90 -10.91 -1.34 22.87
C TYR A 90 -12.27 -0.96 23.49
N LYS A 91 -12.42 0.33 23.83
CA LYS A 91 -13.70 0.91 24.23
C LYS A 91 -14.21 1.76 23.07
N LYS A 92 -15.47 1.58 22.68
CA LYS A 92 -16.17 2.40 21.66
C LYS A 92 -16.52 3.77 22.24
N GLU A 93 -15.52 4.48 22.74
CA GLU A 93 -15.65 5.81 23.32
C GLU A 93 -15.07 6.83 22.34
N THR A 94 -15.88 7.79 21.91
CA THR A 94 -15.42 8.93 21.12
C THR A 94 -14.69 9.90 22.04
N ARG A 95 -13.35 9.82 22.10
CA ARG A 95 -12.53 10.74 22.90
C ARG A 95 -12.48 12.17 22.32
N GLY A 96 -12.90 12.34 21.07
CA GLY A 96 -12.90 13.62 20.36
C GLY A 96 -14.29 14.26 20.24
N LYS A 97 -14.32 15.54 19.90
CA LYS A 97 -15.57 16.26 19.57
C LYS A 97 -16.16 15.69 18.28
N VAL A 98 -17.40 15.20 18.36
CA VAL A 98 -18.16 14.81 17.18
C VAL A 98 -18.42 16.06 16.35
N TRP A 99 -17.94 16.07 15.11
CA TRP A 99 -18.15 17.18 14.19
C TRP A 99 -19.64 17.38 13.93
N ARG A 100 -20.10 18.63 14.00
CA ARG A 100 -21.47 19.03 13.63
C ARG A 100 -21.41 20.00 12.45
N PRO A 101 -22.22 19.79 11.39
CA PRO A 101 -22.33 20.74 10.30
C PRO A 101 -22.72 22.13 10.81
N LYS A 102 -22.14 23.17 10.23
CA LYS A 102 -22.54 24.55 10.51
C LYS A 102 -23.88 24.83 9.85
N GLU A 103 -24.84 25.40 10.59
CA GLU A 103 -26.09 25.90 10.01
C GLU A 103 -25.75 27.01 9.02
N GLN A 104 -26.11 26.81 7.75
CA GLN A 104 -26.06 27.88 6.76
C GLN A 104 -27.24 28.82 7.02
N PRO A 105 -27.06 30.15 7.03
CA PRO A 105 -28.18 31.06 7.19
C PRO A 105 -29.15 30.84 6.03
N GLY A 106 -30.39 30.46 6.36
CA GLY A 106 -31.46 30.31 5.39
C GLY A 106 -31.56 31.56 4.53
N ARG A 107 -31.58 31.37 3.21
CA ARG A 107 -31.73 32.44 2.23
C ARG A 107 -33.06 33.15 2.52
N LYS A 108 -33.01 34.34 3.15
CA LYS A 108 -34.20 35.18 3.30
C LYS A 108 -34.54 35.71 1.91
N GLU A 109 -35.71 35.36 1.38
CA GLU A 109 -36.19 35.99 0.17
C GLU A 109 -36.45 37.48 0.45
N PRO A 110 -36.10 38.39 -0.48
CA PRO A 110 -36.30 39.81 -0.27
C PRO A 110 -37.80 40.12 -0.21
N ALA A 111 -38.24 40.80 0.85
CA ALA A 111 -39.60 41.30 0.96
C ALA A 111 -39.88 42.28 -0.21
N PRO A 112 -41.06 42.21 -0.86
CA PRO A 112 -41.43 43.15 -1.91
C PRO A 112 -41.55 44.57 -1.35
N LEU A 113 -40.91 45.54 -2.00
CA LEU A 113 -40.98 46.95 -1.63
C LEU A 113 -42.33 47.53 -2.07
N LEU A 114 -43.26 47.68 -1.13
CA LEU A 114 -44.52 48.42 -1.31
C LEU A 114 -44.33 49.87 -0.84
N PRO A 115 -45.11 50.84 -1.35
CA PRO A 115 -45.14 52.20 -0.81
C PRO A 115 -45.54 52.19 0.68
N ASP A 116 -44.92 53.03 1.49
CA ASP A 116 -45.08 53.04 2.96
C ASP A 116 -46.55 53.14 3.39
N ASP A 117 -47.33 54.03 2.74
CA ASP A 117 -48.77 54.20 2.98
C ASP A 117 -49.58 52.93 2.69
N LEU A 118 -49.13 52.09 1.75
CA LEU A 118 -49.80 50.82 1.42
C LEU A 118 -49.41 49.71 2.39
N SER A 119 -48.13 49.65 2.81
CA SER A 119 -47.69 48.68 3.80
C SER A 119 -48.38 48.87 5.15
N GLU A 120 -48.54 50.12 5.61
CA GLU A 120 -49.17 50.42 6.89
C GLU A 120 -50.67 50.10 6.85
N VAL A 121 -51.35 50.30 5.72
CA VAL A 121 -52.76 49.91 5.54
C VAL A 121 -52.91 48.38 5.54
N LEU A 122 -51.99 47.65 4.90
CA LEU A 122 -52.03 46.17 4.88
C LEU A 122 -51.72 45.56 6.26
N ASP A 123 -50.79 46.14 7.01
CA ASP A 123 -50.42 45.65 8.35
C ASP A 123 -51.52 45.92 9.39
N ASN A 124 -52.32 46.98 9.21
CA ASN A 124 -53.45 47.32 10.07
C ASN A 124 -54.81 46.77 9.58
N ALA A 125 -54.86 46.18 8.38
CA ALA A 125 -56.10 45.63 7.83
C ALA A 125 -56.58 44.43 8.65
N THR A 126 -57.89 44.34 8.85
CA THR A 126 -58.50 43.20 9.54
C THR A 126 -58.60 41.98 8.61
N GLU A 127 -58.66 40.78 9.20
CA GLU A 127 -58.71 39.52 8.43
C GLU A 127 -59.91 39.45 7.48
N GLU A 128 -61.04 40.07 7.86
CA GLU A 128 -62.25 40.14 7.03
C GLU A 128 -62.04 41.00 5.78
N GLU A 129 -61.38 42.15 5.92
CA GLU A 129 -61.04 43.06 4.80
C GLU A 129 -60.01 42.42 3.85
N MET A 130 -59.04 41.68 4.39
CA MET A 130 -58.06 40.92 3.60
C MET A 130 -58.74 39.81 2.79
N MET A 131 -59.74 39.14 3.37
CA MET A 131 -60.52 38.12 2.68
C MET A 131 -61.40 38.71 1.57
N GLU A 132 -62.02 39.88 1.80
CA GLU A 132 -62.80 40.58 0.78
C GLU A 132 -61.91 41.03 -0.40
N LEU A 133 -60.71 41.56 -0.10
CA LEU A 133 -59.76 42.01 -1.10
C LEU A 133 -59.22 40.83 -1.93
N ALA A 134 -58.91 39.71 -1.28
CA ALA A 134 -58.56 38.46 -1.96
C ALA A 134 -59.69 37.96 -2.87
N GLY A 135 -60.93 38.02 -2.41
CA GLY A 135 -62.12 37.65 -3.20
C GLY A 135 -62.28 38.49 -4.47
N LYS A 136 -62.15 39.82 -4.37
CA LYS A 136 -62.17 40.73 -5.53
C LYS A 136 -61.05 40.45 -6.53
N LEU A 137 -59.86 40.14 -6.04
CA LEU A 137 -58.68 39.83 -6.86
C LEU A 137 -58.87 38.51 -7.62
N ILE A 138 -59.44 37.50 -6.97
CA ILE A 138 -59.81 36.23 -7.59
C ILE A 138 -60.88 36.44 -8.67
N GLN A 139 -61.91 37.24 -8.38
CA GLN A 139 -62.97 37.54 -9.34
C GLN A 139 -62.48 38.32 -10.57
N PHE A 140 -61.55 39.26 -10.37
CA PHE A 140 -60.92 40.01 -11.48
C PHE A 140 -60.04 39.13 -12.37
N ASN A 141 -59.37 38.11 -11.81
CA ASN A 141 -58.56 37.16 -12.58
C ASN A 141 -59.37 36.06 -13.28
N LEU A 142 -60.64 35.90 -12.91
CA LEU A 142 -61.56 34.91 -13.48
C LEU A 142 -62.58 35.51 -14.47
N SER A 143 -62.65 36.84 -14.58
CA SER A 143 -63.42 37.56 -15.63
C SER A 143 -62.52 37.92 -16.81
#